data_AF-A0A378W183-F1
#
_entry.id   AF-A0A378W183-F1
#
_cell.length_a   1.000
_cell.length_b   1.000
_cell.length_c   1.000
_cell.angle_alpha   90.00
_cell.angle_beta   90.00
_cell.angle_gamma   90.00
#
_symmetry.space_group_name_H-M   'P 1'
#
loop_
_entity.id
_entity.type
_entity.pdbx_description
1 polymer ?
#
loop_
_entity_poly.entity_id
_entity_poly.type
_entity_poly.pdbx_seq_one_letter_code
_entity_poly.pdbx_strand_id
1 'polypeptide(L)'
;MTVLKPSHWRVLAELADGLPQHVSQLAREADMKPQQLNGFWQQMPAHIRGLLRQHDGYWRLVRPLAVFDAEGLRDLGERSGFQTALKHECASSNDEILELARIAPDKAHKTICVTHLQSKGRGGRGGSGRTVWASA
;
A
#
# COMPACT_ATOMS: atom_id res chain seq x y z
N MET A 1 15.19 1.36 -7.73
CA MET A 1 14.01 0.95 -6.93
C MET A 1 12.89 0.71 -7.92
N THR A 2 12.31 -0.49 -7.98
CA THR A 2 11.17 -0.76 -8.86
C THR A 2 9.94 -0.07 -8.29
N VAL A 3 9.39 0.89 -9.05
CA VAL A 3 8.12 1.54 -8.70
C VAL A 3 7.01 0.53 -8.85
N LEU A 4 6.25 0.30 -7.78
CA LEU A 4 5.16 -0.67 -7.80
C LEU A 4 3.93 -0.07 -8.48
N LYS A 5 3.41 -0.76 -9.50
CA LYS A 5 2.16 -0.36 -10.17
C LYS A 5 0.97 -0.48 -9.21
N PRO A 6 -0.12 0.29 -9.39
CA PRO A 6 -1.33 0.19 -8.55
C PRO A 6 -1.89 -1.23 -8.41
N SER A 7 -1.84 -2.04 -9.47
CA SER A 7 -2.26 -3.45 -9.42
C SER A 7 -1.43 -4.29 -8.44
N HIS A 8 -0.14 -3.97 -8.26
CA HIS A 8 0.71 -4.69 -7.30
C HIS A 8 0.22 -4.44 -5.88
N TRP A 9 -0.14 -3.20 -5.58
CA TRP A 9 -0.66 -2.82 -4.28
C TRP A 9 -2.02 -3.43 -3.99
N ARG A 10 -2.91 -3.55 -4.99
CA ARG A 10 -4.20 -4.24 -4.83
C ARG A 10 -4.02 -5.71 -4.46
N VAL A 11 -3.21 -6.46 -5.21
CA VAL A 11 -2.92 -7.87 -4.90
C VAL A 11 -2.24 -8.01 -3.55
N LEU A 12 -1.33 -7.08 -3.21
CA LEU A 12 -0.65 -7.11 -1.92
C LEU A 12 -1.60 -6.81 -0.76
N ALA A 13 -2.56 -5.90 -0.95
CA ALA A 13 -3.58 -5.58 0.04
C ALA A 13 -4.49 -6.78 0.33
N GLU A 14 -4.91 -7.52 -0.70
CA GLU A 14 -5.71 -8.74 -0.50
C GLU A 14 -4.98 -9.87 0.23
N LEU A 15 -3.66 -9.89 0.10
CA LEU A 15 -2.82 -10.88 0.77
C LEU A 15 -2.31 -10.38 2.14
N ALA A 16 -2.63 -9.14 2.52
CA ALA A 16 -2.02 -8.43 3.64
C ALA A 16 -2.39 -9.05 5.00
N ASP A 17 -3.57 -9.65 5.11
CA ASP A 17 -4.03 -10.34 6.31
C ASP A 17 -3.33 -11.70 6.54
N GLY A 18 -2.58 -12.20 5.56
CA GLY A 18 -1.92 -13.50 5.60
C GLY A 18 -2.84 -14.70 5.36
N LEU A 19 -4.12 -14.47 5.04
CA LEU A 19 -5.07 -15.53 4.75
C LEU A 19 -4.87 -16.10 3.33
N PRO A 20 -5.21 -17.37 3.09
CA PRO A 20 -5.21 -17.94 1.75
C PRO A 20 -6.25 -17.30 0.84
N GLN A 21 -5.80 -16.74 -0.28
CA GLN A 21 -6.63 -16.17 -1.33
C GLN A 21 -6.51 -17.00 -2.61
N HIS A 22 -7.64 -17.23 -3.28
CA HIS A 22 -7.64 -18.02 -4.50
C HIS A 22 -7.02 -17.25 -5.68
N VAL A 23 -6.21 -17.91 -6.51
CA VAL A 23 -5.50 -17.25 -7.63
C VAL A 23 -6.45 -16.55 -8.61
N SER A 24 -7.65 -17.07 -8.85
CA SER A 24 -8.61 -16.41 -9.74
C SER A 24 -9.13 -15.09 -9.20
N GLN A 25 -9.29 -14.96 -7.87
CA GLN A 25 -9.68 -13.70 -7.24
C GLN A 25 -8.56 -12.67 -7.35
N LEU A 26 -7.33 -13.07 -7.01
CA LEU A 26 -6.15 -12.18 -7.12
C LEU A 26 -5.91 -11.72 -8.56
N ALA A 27 -6.15 -12.59 -9.54
CA ALA A 27 -6.02 -12.25 -10.96
C ALA A 27 -7.05 -11.20 -11.38
N ARG A 28 -8.29 -11.29 -10.86
CA ARG A 28 -9.35 -10.31 -11.08
C ARG A 28 -9.00 -8.94 -10.48
N GLU A 29 -8.47 -8.90 -9.26
CA GLU A 29 -8.05 -7.64 -8.62
C GLU A 29 -6.91 -6.93 -9.38
N ALA A 30 -6.08 -7.72 -10.05
CA ALA A 30 -4.99 -7.23 -10.87
C ALA A 30 -5.36 -7.00 -12.34
N ASP A 31 -6.62 -7.26 -12.72
CA ASP A 31 -7.14 -7.20 -14.10
C ASP A 31 -6.31 -8.02 -15.10
N MET A 32 -5.98 -9.27 -14.73
CA MET A 32 -5.16 -10.17 -15.55
C MET A 32 -5.64 -11.62 -15.50
N LYS A 33 -5.05 -12.48 -16.34
CA LYS A 33 -5.32 -13.92 -16.31
C LYS A 33 -4.54 -14.59 -15.17
N PRO A 34 -5.08 -15.65 -14.52
CA PRO A 34 -4.37 -16.36 -13.45
C PRO A 34 -2.97 -16.87 -13.85
N GLN A 35 -2.78 -17.25 -15.11
CA GLN A 35 -1.50 -17.69 -15.65
C GLN A 35 -0.40 -16.60 -15.61
N GLN A 36 -0.79 -15.33 -15.63
CA GLN A 36 0.13 -14.19 -15.62
C GLN A 36 0.54 -13.77 -14.20
N LEU A 37 -0.18 -14.21 -13.17
CA LEU A 37 0.07 -13.80 -11.77
C LEU A 37 1.49 -14.13 -11.31
N ASN A 38 2.02 -15.31 -11.66
CA ASN A 38 3.37 -15.69 -11.27
C ASN A 38 4.43 -14.72 -11.82
N GLY A 39 4.34 -14.39 -13.11
CA GLY A 39 5.24 -13.42 -13.74
C GLY A 39 5.05 -11.99 -13.21
N PHE A 40 3.81 -11.64 -12.87
CA PHE A 40 3.48 -10.39 -12.20
C PHE A 40 4.12 -10.30 -10.81
N TRP A 41 4.02 -11.35 -9.99
CA TRP A 41 4.63 -11.39 -8.66
C TRP A 41 6.16 -11.32 -8.70
N GLN A 42 6.81 -11.82 -9.76
CA GLN A 42 8.26 -11.68 -9.92
C GLN A 42 8.74 -10.23 -10.04
N GLN A 43 7.86 -9.28 -10.37
CA GLN A 43 8.18 -7.85 -10.42
C GLN A 43 8.21 -7.21 -9.02
N MET A 44 7.68 -7.89 -8.00
CA MET A 44 7.72 -7.40 -6.62
C MET A 44 9.16 -7.34 -6.07
N PRO A 45 9.44 -6.43 -5.11
CA PRO A 45 10.71 -6.39 -4.41
C PRO A 45 11.06 -7.74 -3.77
N ALA A 46 12.36 -8.10 -3.75
CA ALA A 46 12.82 -9.39 -3.24
C ALA A 46 12.36 -9.70 -1.81
N HIS A 47 12.31 -8.67 -0.94
CA HIS A 47 11.86 -8.80 0.45
C HIS A 47 10.36 -9.10 0.61
N ILE A 48 9.53 -8.78 -0.40
CA ILE A 48 8.10 -9.15 -0.44
C ILE A 48 7.93 -10.50 -1.14
N ARG A 49 8.65 -10.73 -2.25
CA ARG A 49 8.54 -11.97 -3.03
C ARG A 49 8.73 -13.23 -2.18
N GLY A 50 9.72 -13.22 -1.28
CA GLY A 50 10.04 -14.36 -0.42
C GLY A 50 8.94 -14.71 0.60
N LEU A 51 7.96 -13.84 0.80
CA LEU A 51 6.86 -14.04 1.75
C LEU A 51 5.71 -14.84 1.16
N LEU A 52 5.61 -14.94 -0.16
CA LEU A 52 4.52 -15.66 -0.81
C LEU A 52 4.69 -17.16 -0.60
N ARG A 53 3.59 -17.83 -0.25
CA ARG A 53 3.44 -19.29 -0.32
C ARG A 53 2.27 -19.61 -1.22
N GLN A 54 2.50 -20.57 -2.08
CA GLN A 54 1.52 -21.07 -3.03
C GLN A 54 1.21 -22.52 -2.67
N HIS A 55 -0.06 -22.86 -2.57
CA HIS A 55 -0.50 -24.23 -2.32
C HIS A 55 -1.87 -24.44 -2.96
N ASP A 56 -1.98 -25.45 -3.82
CA ASP A 56 -3.25 -25.91 -4.42
C ASP A 56 -4.14 -24.80 -5.02
N GLY A 57 -3.56 -23.87 -5.78
CA GLY A 57 -4.32 -22.75 -6.38
C GLY A 57 -4.64 -21.60 -5.40
N TYR A 58 -4.10 -21.64 -4.18
CA TYR A 58 -4.18 -20.56 -3.21
C TYR A 58 -2.83 -19.92 -2.96
N TRP A 59 -2.86 -18.61 -2.74
CA TRP A 59 -1.72 -17.77 -2.41
C TRP A 59 -1.93 -17.18 -1.02
N ARG A 60 -0.89 -17.13 -0.21
CA ARG A 60 -0.89 -16.44 1.08
C ARG A 60 0.48 -15.86 1.38
N LEU A 61 0.53 -14.86 2.26
CA LEU A 61 1.80 -14.43 2.85
C LEU A 61 2.08 -15.24 4.12
N VAL A 62 3.35 -15.60 4.33
CA VAL A 62 3.79 -16.24 5.58
C VAL A 62 3.66 -15.35 6.81
N ARG A 63 3.61 -14.03 6.60
CA ARG A 63 3.42 -13.03 7.63
C ARG A 63 2.45 -11.97 7.13
N PRO A 64 1.51 -11.50 7.97
CA PRO A 64 0.69 -10.35 7.65
C PRO A 64 1.56 -9.11 7.41
N LEU A 65 1.10 -8.22 6.54
CA LEU A 65 1.74 -6.95 6.23
C LEU A 65 0.76 -5.81 6.48
N ALA A 66 1.26 -4.68 7.00
CA ALA A 66 0.48 -3.46 7.17
C ALA A 66 0.34 -2.72 5.84
N VAL A 67 -0.49 -3.24 4.94
CA VAL A 67 -0.81 -2.64 3.64
C VAL A 67 -2.27 -2.23 3.66
N PHE A 68 -2.52 -0.95 3.39
CA PHE A 68 -3.87 -0.42 3.28
C PHE A 68 -4.42 -0.65 1.88
N ASP A 69 -5.66 -1.08 1.81
CA ASP A 69 -6.46 -0.97 0.61
C ASP A 69 -7.09 0.44 0.55
N ALA A 70 -7.28 0.97 -0.65
CA ALA A 70 -7.73 2.35 -0.81
C ALA A 70 -9.21 2.54 -0.41
N GLU A 71 -10.03 1.51 -0.55
CA GLU A 71 -11.48 1.56 -0.33
C GLU A 71 -11.80 1.49 1.16
N GLY A 72 -11.26 0.51 1.88
CA GLY A 72 -11.36 0.36 3.32
C GLY A 72 -10.79 1.56 4.08
N LEU A 73 -9.67 2.13 3.60
CA LEU A 73 -9.14 3.37 4.19
C LEU A 73 -10.11 4.55 3.99
N ARG A 74 -10.69 4.70 2.80
CA ARG A 74 -11.69 5.72 2.51
C ARG A 74 -12.92 5.57 3.40
N ASP A 75 -13.47 4.36 3.46
CA ASP A 75 -14.66 4.07 4.26
C ASP A 75 -14.41 4.28 5.75
N LEU A 76 -13.20 4.00 6.25
CA LEU A 76 -12.80 4.29 7.63
C LEU A 76 -12.69 5.80 7.88
N GLY A 77 -12.09 6.53 6.92
CA GLY A 77 -12.00 7.98 6.95
C GLY A 77 -13.37 8.64 7.04
N GLU A 78 -14.27 8.28 6.12
CA GLU A 78 -15.62 8.82 6.03
C GLU A 78 -16.42 8.58 7.32
N ARG A 79 -16.38 7.35 7.85
CA ARG A 79 -17.01 7.01 9.14
C ARG A 79 -16.47 7.81 10.32
N SER A 80 -15.21 8.25 10.24
CA SER A 80 -14.53 9.01 11.29
C SER A 80 -14.56 10.52 11.06
N GLY A 81 -15.18 10.99 9.96
CA GLY A 81 -15.23 12.40 9.61
C GLY A 81 -13.93 12.97 9.03
N PHE A 82 -13.04 12.13 8.52
CA PHE A 82 -11.80 12.50 7.85
C PHE A 82 -11.84 12.20 6.35
N GLN A 83 -11.10 12.97 5.56
CA GLN A 83 -10.83 12.69 4.16
C GLN A 83 -9.48 11.98 4.08
N THR A 84 -9.44 10.77 3.53
CA THR A 84 -8.19 10.00 3.44
C THR A 84 -7.67 9.95 2.02
N ALA A 85 -6.36 10.13 1.86
CA ALA A 85 -5.65 9.88 0.61
C ALA A 85 -4.60 8.80 0.84
N LEU A 86 -4.67 7.70 0.09
CA LEU A 86 -3.64 6.67 0.09
C LEU A 86 -2.64 6.95 -1.04
N LYS A 87 -1.38 7.19 -0.70
CA LYS A 87 -0.26 7.28 -1.64
C LYS A 87 0.72 6.16 -1.42
N HIS A 88 0.79 5.21 -2.35
CA HIS A 88 1.72 4.08 -2.20
C HIS A 88 3.19 4.50 -2.09
N GLU A 89 3.59 5.53 -2.85
CA GLU A 89 4.93 6.11 -2.79
C GLU A 89 4.80 7.64 -2.75
N CYS A 90 5.53 8.30 -1.86
CA CYS A 90 5.67 9.75 -1.86
C CYS A 90 7.04 10.20 -1.36
N ALA A 91 7.37 11.48 -1.55
CA ALA A 91 8.56 12.06 -0.92
C ALA A 91 8.35 12.21 0.59
N SER A 92 7.26 12.87 0.98
CA SER A 92 6.90 13.17 2.36
C SER A 92 5.38 13.37 2.40
N SER A 93 4.65 12.61 3.21
CA SER A 93 3.21 12.79 3.42
C SER A 93 2.89 14.14 4.04
N ASN A 94 3.81 14.71 4.83
CA ASN A 94 3.67 16.06 5.37
C ASN A 94 3.70 17.11 4.27
N ASP A 95 4.59 16.96 3.28
CA ASP A 95 4.69 17.92 2.17
C ASP A 95 3.39 17.92 1.35
N GLU A 96 2.74 16.76 1.21
CA GLU A 96 1.43 16.64 0.56
C GLU A 96 0.32 17.39 1.30
N ILE A 97 0.27 17.28 2.64
CA ILE A 97 -0.71 17.99 3.45
C ILE A 97 -0.42 19.50 3.48
N LEU A 98 0.86 19.89 3.54
CA LEU A 98 1.27 21.30 3.52
C LEU A 98 0.91 21.96 2.18
N GLU A 99 1.13 21.26 1.07
CA GLU A 99 0.73 21.75 -0.24
C GLU A 99 -0.79 21.87 -0.37
N LEU A 100 -1.54 20.88 0.15
CA LEU A 100 -3.00 20.98 0.22
C LEU A 100 -3.44 22.18 1.06
N ALA A 101 -2.81 22.42 2.21
CA ALA A 101 -3.11 23.57 3.05
C ALA A 101 -2.81 24.91 2.36
N ARG A 102 -1.83 24.95 1.45
CA ARG A 102 -1.49 26.13 0.65
C ARG A 102 -2.56 26.44 -0.41
N ILE A 103 -3.14 25.42 -1.03
CA ILE A 103 -4.10 25.57 -2.15
C ILE A 103 -5.55 25.64 -1.64
N ALA A 104 -5.90 24.82 -0.65
CA ALA A 104 -7.24 24.66 -0.09
C ALA A 104 -7.18 24.46 1.44
N PRO A 105 -6.94 25.54 2.21
CA PRO A 105 -6.76 25.48 3.66
C PRO A 105 -7.96 24.85 4.39
N ASP A 106 -9.17 25.12 3.88
CA ASP A 106 -10.44 24.59 4.37
C ASP A 106 -10.54 23.07 4.26
N LYS A 107 -9.82 22.45 3.32
CA LYS A 107 -9.82 20.98 3.14
C LYS A 107 -8.72 20.29 3.94
N ALA A 108 -7.63 20.99 4.25
CA ALA A 108 -6.46 20.38 4.88
C ALA A 108 -6.71 19.87 6.31
N HIS A 109 -7.51 20.58 7.11
CA HIS A 109 -7.69 20.31 8.55
C HIS A 109 -8.34 18.96 8.90
N LYS A 110 -8.93 18.27 7.92
CA LYS A 110 -9.50 16.91 8.05
C LYS A 110 -8.90 15.90 7.07
N THR A 111 -7.82 16.26 6.40
CA THR A 111 -7.18 15.36 5.43
C THR A 111 -6.08 14.55 6.10
N ILE A 112 -6.12 13.23 5.88
CA ILE A 112 -5.08 12.29 6.30
C ILE A 112 -4.43 11.70 5.05
N CYS A 113 -3.13 11.90 4.89
CA CYS A 113 -2.35 11.27 3.81
C CYS A 113 -1.59 10.07 4.37
N VAL A 114 -2.02 8.86 4.01
CA VAL A 114 -1.35 7.61 4.36
C VAL A 114 -0.41 7.21 3.23
N THR A 115 0.77 6.70 3.56
CA THR A 115 1.73 6.27 2.56
C THR A 115 2.50 5.01 2.96
N HIS A 116 2.68 4.09 2.01
CA HIS A 116 3.41 2.85 2.25
C HIS A 116 4.93 3.03 2.18
N LEU A 117 5.40 3.98 1.36
CA LEU A 117 6.82 4.27 1.21
C LEU A 117 7.10 5.77 1.11
N GLN A 118 7.95 6.27 2.01
CA GLN A 118 8.48 7.63 1.96
C GLN A 118 9.96 7.63 1.59
N SER A 119 10.30 8.34 0.51
CA SER A 119 11.71 8.49 0.10
C SER A 119 12.46 9.57 0.89
N LYS A 120 11.74 10.56 1.45
CA LYS A 120 12.26 11.68 2.23
C LYS A 120 11.44 11.92 3.50
N GLY A 121 11.00 10.85 4.18
CA GLY A 121 10.37 10.98 5.48
C GLY A 121 11.29 11.74 6.43
N ARG A 122 10.77 12.75 7.12
CA ARG A 122 11.55 13.56 8.06
C ARG A 122 10.99 13.38 9.46
N GLY A 123 11.83 12.93 10.39
CA GLY A 123 11.54 12.97 11.83
C GLY A 123 11.91 14.32 12.44
N GLY A 124 11.45 14.59 13.66
CA GLY A 124 11.95 15.72 14.44
C GLY A 124 13.47 15.64 14.64
N ARG A 125 14.18 16.76 14.38
CA ARG A 125 15.65 16.91 14.29
C ARG A 125 16.31 16.14 13.12
N GLY A 126 15.99 16.51 11.89
CA GLY A 126 16.88 16.37 10.73
C GLY A 126 17.28 14.96 10.27
N GLY A 127 16.75 13.90 10.87
CA GLY A 127 17.02 12.52 10.48
C GLY A 127 16.25 12.14 9.21
N SER A 128 16.95 11.54 8.23
CA SER A 128 16.33 10.90 7.08
C SER A 128 15.62 9.62 7.52
N GLY A 129 14.32 9.72 7.77
CA GLY A 129 13.47 8.57 8.02
C GLY A 129 13.11 7.92 6.70
N ARG A 130 13.86 6.90 6.27
CA ARG A 130 13.34 5.95 5.27
C ARG A 130 12.35 5.05 6.01
N THR A 131 11.11 5.50 6.12
CA THR A 131 10.05 4.71 6.75
C THR A 131 9.53 3.70 5.74
N VAL A 132 10.00 2.46 5.86
CA VAL A 132 9.36 1.29 5.25
C VAL A 132 8.53 0.67 6.36
N TRP A 133 7.20 0.73 6.24
CA TRP A 133 6.31 -0.02 7.14
C TRP A 133 6.39 -1.50 6.74
N ALA A 134 7.42 -2.20 7.23
CA ALA A 134 7.48 -3.64 7.29
C ALA A 134 7.38 -4.00 8.78
N SER A 135 6.28 -4.63 9.16
CA SER A 135 5.83 -4.87 10.53
C SER A 135 6.84 -5.59 11.42
N ALA A 136 6.71 -5.30 12.73
CA ALA A 136 7.34 -5.96 13.87
C ALA A 136 7.05 -7.47 13.94
#